data_AF-A0A1X7T0I1-F1
#
_entry.id   AF-A0A1X7T0I1-F1
#
_cell.length_a   1.000
_cell.length_b   1.000
_cell.length_c   1.000
_cell.angle_alpha   90.00
_cell.angle_beta   90.00
_cell.angle_gamma   90.00
#
_symmetry.space_group_name_H-M   'P 1'
#
loop_
_entity.id
_entity.type
_entity.pdbx_description
1 polymer ?
#
loop_
_entity_poly.entity_id
_entity_poly.type
_entity_poly.pdbx_seq_one_letter_code
_entity_poly.pdbx_strand_id
1 'polypeptide(L)'
;MAVCPEPAGKWWQEHSQSLRRILEVLLSFGCGVLNIISFGSPYWLDLGENGHMGLWQNRSNTKCQGLSNPSGAVIGVRAMLCMSLVSGLIGWAVGMVALIVHRPRFLFTVALAFGIQGSHL
;
A
#
# COMPACT_ATOMS: atom_id res chain seq x y z
N MET A 1 -48.04 -1.75 -13.28
CA MET A 1 -46.72 -1.36 -13.80
C MET A 1 -45.78 -2.52 -13.51
N ALA A 2 -45.52 -3.37 -14.52
CA ALA A 2 -44.63 -4.51 -14.36
C ALA A 2 -43.18 -4.02 -14.37
N VAL A 3 -42.50 -4.16 -13.24
CA VAL A 3 -41.06 -3.94 -13.14
C VAL A 3 -40.38 -5.15 -13.79
N CYS A 4 -39.85 -4.97 -15.00
CA CYS A 4 -39.01 -5.99 -15.63
C CYS A 4 -37.76 -6.21 -14.76
N PRO A 5 -37.42 -7.45 -14.39
CA PRO A 5 -36.16 -7.73 -13.69
C PRO A 5 -35.00 -7.36 -14.61
N GLU A 6 -34.06 -6.54 -14.10
CA GLU A 6 -32.84 -6.22 -14.83
C GLU A 6 -32.13 -7.51 -15.27
N PRO A 7 -31.57 -7.54 -16.50
CA PRO A 7 -30.89 -8.72 -16.99
C PRO A 7 -29.71 -9.03 -16.07
N ALA A 8 -29.68 -10.25 -15.51
CA ALA A 8 -28.65 -10.72 -14.57
C ALA A 8 -27.20 -10.48 -15.04
N GLY A 9 -26.99 -10.36 -16.36
CA GLY A 9 -25.69 -10.00 -16.95
C GLY A 9 -25.21 -8.58 -16.64
N LYS A 10 -26.10 -7.58 -16.55
CA LYS A 10 -25.72 -6.19 -16.18
C LYS A 10 -25.29 -6.10 -14.72
N TRP A 11 -26.09 -6.72 -13.84
CA TRP A 11 -25.78 -6.77 -12.40
C TRP A 11 -24.42 -7.43 -12.15
N TRP A 12 -24.12 -8.53 -12.86
CA TRP A 12 -22.85 -9.24 -12.68
C TRP A 12 -21.64 -8.48 -13.27
N GLN A 13 -21.80 -7.81 -14.40
CA GLN A 13 -20.77 -6.91 -14.96
C GLN A 13 -20.43 -5.74 -14.02
N GLU A 14 -21.44 -5.10 -13.43
CA GLU A 14 -21.23 -3.99 -12.50
C GLU A 14 -20.62 -4.46 -11.17
N HIS A 15 -21.04 -5.61 -10.64
CA HIS A 15 -20.47 -6.16 -9.40
C HIS A 15 -19.01 -6.58 -9.58
N SER A 16 -18.66 -7.22 -10.71
CA SER A 16 -17.30 -7.65 -11.01
C SER A 16 -16.35 -6.47 -11.22
N GLN A 17 -16.78 -5.40 -11.90
CA GLN A 17 -15.99 -4.18 -12.02
C GLN A 17 -15.77 -3.49 -10.67
N SER A 18 -16.80 -3.43 -9.83
CA SER A 18 -16.69 -2.82 -8.50
C SER A 18 -15.73 -3.60 -7.59
N LEU A 19 -15.79 -4.93 -7.60
CA LEU A 19 -14.87 -5.80 -6.86
C LEU A 19 -13.42 -5.65 -7.35
N ARG A 20 -13.22 -5.57 -8.67
CA ARG A 20 -11.89 -5.40 -9.26
C ARG A 20 -11.23 -4.09 -8.81
N ARG A 21 -11.96 -2.98 -8.84
CA ARG A 21 -11.45 -1.68 -8.37
C ARG A 21 -11.08 -1.69 -6.88
N ILE A 22 -11.88 -2.34 -6.05
CA ILE A 22 -11.59 -2.47 -4.60
C ILE A 22 -10.33 -3.31 -4.39
N LEU A 23 -10.23 -4.44 -5.09
CA LEU A 23 -9.05 -5.30 -5.02
C LEU A 23 -7.78 -4.55 -5.49
N GLU A 24 -7.87 -3.76 -6.56
CA GLU A 24 -6.78 -2.92 -7.05
C GLU A 24 -6.35 -1.88 -6.00
N VAL A 25 -7.29 -1.22 -5.32
CA VAL A 25 -6.97 -0.26 -4.24
C VAL A 25 -6.32 -0.95 -3.04
N LEU A 26 -6.82 -2.12 -2.63
CA LEU A 26 -6.24 -2.90 -1.52
C LEU A 26 -4.84 -3.43 -1.85
N LEU A 27 -4.64 -3.94 -3.07
CA LEU A 27 -3.33 -4.37 -3.57
C LEU A 27 -2.35 -3.19 -3.64
N SER A 28 -2.81 -2.04 -4.15
CA SER A 28 -2.01 -0.82 -4.18
C SER A 28 -1.59 -0.37 -2.78
N PHE A 29 -2.51 -0.40 -1.82
CA PHE A 29 -2.21 -0.10 -0.42
C PHE A 29 -1.20 -1.10 0.18
N GLY A 30 -1.41 -2.40 -0.03
CA GLY A 30 -0.48 -3.45 0.44
C GLY A 30 0.92 -3.27 -0.13
N CYS A 31 1.05 -3.01 -1.43
CA CYS A 31 2.33 -2.68 -2.07
C CYS A 31 2.95 -1.40 -1.52
N GLY A 32 2.15 -0.38 -1.21
CA GLY A 32 2.61 0.86 -0.57
C GLY A 32 3.22 0.60 0.81
N VAL A 33 2.54 -0.18 1.65
CA VAL A 33 3.04 -0.56 2.98
C VAL A 33 4.33 -1.37 2.88
N LEU A 34 4.40 -2.34 1.97
CA LEU A 34 5.62 -3.12 1.72
C LEU A 34 6.79 -2.24 1.26
N ASN A 35 6.52 -1.23 0.42
CA ASN A 35 7.55 -0.27 0.00
C ASN A 35 8.06 0.58 1.17
N ILE A 36 7.20 0.99 2.10
CA ILE A 36 7.61 1.72 3.32
C ILE A 36 8.49 0.83 4.21
N ILE A 37 8.07 -0.42 4.44
CA ILE A 37 8.83 -1.38 5.24
C ILE A 37 10.20 -1.64 4.60
N SER A 38 10.23 -1.85 3.28
CA SER A 38 11.48 -2.03 2.53
C SER A 38 12.37 -0.80 2.67
N PHE A 39 11.84 0.41 2.46
CA PHE A 39 12.60 1.66 2.58
C PHE A 39 13.25 1.88 3.96
N GLY A 40 12.56 1.47 5.03
CA GLY A 40 13.09 1.52 6.40
C GLY A 40 13.99 0.34 6.78
N SER A 41 14.00 -0.72 5.97
CA SER A 41 14.73 -1.95 6.30
C SER A 41 16.24 -1.73 6.26
N PRO A 42 16.99 -2.23 7.26
CA PRO A 42 18.45 -2.24 7.23
C PRO A 42 19.02 -3.41 6.41
N TYR A 43 18.18 -4.26 5.82
CA TYR A 43 18.57 -5.51 5.15
C TYR A 43 18.44 -5.44 3.63
N TRP A 44 19.00 -4.40 3.00
CA TRP A 44 18.98 -4.29 1.52
C TRP A 44 20.07 -5.12 0.86
N LEU A 45 21.25 -5.13 1.46
CA LEU A 45 22.42 -5.81 0.95
C LEU A 45 23.05 -6.64 2.07
N ASP A 46 23.30 -7.91 1.78
CA ASP A 46 24.08 -8.79 2.66
C ASP A 46 25.56 -8.71 2.25
N LEU A 47 26.41 -8.29 3.19
CA LEU A 47 27.85 -8.15 3.00
C LEU A 47 28.62 -9.30 3.69
N GLY A 48 27.93 -10.37 4.13
CA GLY A 48 28.53 -11.53 4.78
C GLY A 48 29.10 -11.18 6.16
N GLU A 49 30.39 -11.47 6.40
CA GLU A 49 31.06 -11.19 7.68
C GLU A 49 31.04 -9.71 8.08
N ASN A 50 30.84 -8.80 7.12
CA ASN A 50 30.77 -7.36 7.35
C ASN A 50 29.38 -6.88 7.81
N GLY A 51 28.37 -7.76 7.81
CA GLY A 51 26.99 -7.50 8.24
C GLY A 51 26.04 -7.09 7.11
N HIS A 52 25.00 -6.33 7.44
CA HIS A 52 23.97 -5.92 6.48
C HIS A 52 23.98 -4.41 6.26
N MET A 53 23.84 -4.00 5.01
CA MET A 53 23.74 -2.60 4.64
C MET A 53 22.32 -2.26 4.19
N GLY A 54 21.74 -1.29 4.87
CA GLY A 54 20.46 -0.70 4.54
C GLY A 54 20.61 0.61 3.78
N LEU A 55 19.45 1.14 3.38
CA LEU A 55 19.40 2.41 2.68
C LEU A 55 19.85 3.57 3.57
N TRP A 56 19.50 3.54 4.86
CA TRP A 56 19.73 4.61 5.84
C TRP A 56 20.80 4.30 6.88
N GLN A 57 21.07 3.02 7.12
CA GLN A 57 21.94 2.55 8.19
C GLN A 57 22.77 1.37 7.71
N ASN A 58 24.02 1.28 8.17
CA ASN A 58 24.85 0.10 8.03
C ASN A 58 24.89 -0.65 9.37
N ARG A 59 24.70 -1.96 9.33
CA ARG A 59 24.73 -2.85 10.49
C ARG A 59 25.94 -3.77 10.37
N SER A 60 27.01 -3.47 11.10
CA SER A 60 28.17 -4.36 11.22
C SER A 60 28.10 -5.12 12.54
N ASN A 61 27.86 -6.43 12.47
CA ASN A 61 27.76 -7.46 13.53
C ASN A 61 27.03 -7.09 14.85
N THR A 62 27.43 -6.02 15.54
CA THR A 62 26.85 -5.55 16.82
C THR A 62 26.51 -4.06 16.86
N LYS A 63 26.77 -3.28 15.80
CA LYS A 63 26.54 -1.82 15.78
C LYS A 63 25.72 -1.39 14.57
N CYS A 64 24.69 -0.58 14.82
CA CYS A 64 23.98 0.17 13.79
C CYS A 64 24.61 1.57 13.68
N GLN A 65 25.10 1.92 12.49
CA GLN A 65 25.67 3.22 12.21
C GLN A 65 24.86 3.91 11.11
N GLY A 66 24.43 5.15 11.35
CA GLY A 66 23.75 5.95 10.34
C GLY A 66 24.66 6.19 9.14
N LEU A 67 24.13 5.99 7.93
CA LEU A 67 24.90 6.19 6.70
C LEU A 67 24.97 7.70 6.40
N SER A 68 26.01 8.35 6.91
CA SER A 68 26.24 9.80 6.80
C SER A 68 26.84 10.23 5.46
N ASN A 69 27.68 9.37 4.85
CA ASN A 69 28.24 9.57 3.50
C ASN A 69 27.83 8.41 2.57
N PRO A 70 26.56 8.34 2.13
CA PRO A 70 26.11 7.35 1.16
C PRO A 70 26.82 7.53 -0.19
N SER A 71 27.09 6.43 -0.90
CA SER A 71 27.55 6.49 -2.28
C SER A 71 26.49 7.13 -3.18
N GLY A 72 26.90 7.72 -4.31
CA GLY A 72 25.96 8.36 -5.25
C GLY A 72 24.80 7.46 -5.70
N ALA A 73 25.06 6.14 -5.81
CA ALA A 73 24.03 5.15 -6.11
C ALA A 73 22.96 5.06 -4.99
N VAL A 74 23.37 5.04 -3.72
CA VAL A 74 22.43 5.00 -2.58
C VAL A 74 21.61 6.27 -2.49
N ILE A 75 22.20 7.44 -2.80
CA ILE A 75 21.47 8.72 -2.85
C ILE A 75 20.39 8.67 -3.95
N GLY A 76 20.72 8.17 -5.14
CA GLY A 76 19.76 8.02 -6.24
C GLY A 76 18.61 7.10 -5.88
N VAL A 77 18.90 5.94 -5.26
CA VAL A 77 17.87 4.99 -4.82
C VAL A 77 16.99 5.59 -3.72
N ARG A 78 17.56 6.32 -2.74
CA ARG A 78 16.77 7.06 -1.74
C ARG A 78 15.78 8.02 -2.39
N ALA A 79 16.24 8.83 -3.35
CA ALA A 79 15.38 9.79 -4.03
C ALA A 79 14.27 9.09 -4.83
N MET A 80 14.59 8.03 -5.56
CA MET A 80 13.62 7.27 -6.35
C MET A 80 12.54 6.63 -5.45
N LEU A 81 12.94 6.04 -4.33
CA LEU A 81 12.00 5.46 -3.37
C LEU A 81 11.16 6.53 -2.67
N CYS A 82 11.72 7.69 -2.32
CA CYS A 82 10.94 8.81 -1.79
C CYS A 82 9.86 9.28 -2.78
N MET A 83 10.21 9.46 -4.05
CA MET A 83 9.24 9.88 -5.08
C MET A 83 8.17 8.81 -5.33
N SER A 84 8.55 7.54 -5.29
CA SER A 84 7.62 6.40 -5.38
C SER A 84 6.64 6.36 -4.19
N LEU A 85 7.14 6.60 -2.97
CA LEU A 85 6.31 6.65 -1.76
C LEU A 85 5.32 7.82 -1.79
N VAL A 86 5.80 9.02 -2.16
CA VAL A 86 4.94 10.22 -2.25
C VAL A 86 3.88 10.04 -3.33
N SER A 87 4.24 9.55 -4.51
CA SER A 87 3.28 9.31 -5.59
C SER A 87 2.27 8.21 -5.24
N GLY A 88 2.72 7.14 -4.56
CA GLY A 88 1.85 6.08 -4.04
C GLY A 88 0.85 6.59 -3.00
N LEU A 89 1.28 7.44 -2.06
CA LEU A 89 0.40 8.04 -1.06
C LEU A 89 -0.67 8.95 -1.69
N ILE A 90 -0.28 9.76 -2.67
CA ILE A 90 -1.22 10.62 -3.40
C ILE A 90 -2.22 9.78 -4.18
N GLY A 91 -1.74 8.76 -4.91
CA GLY A 91 -2.60 7.83 -5.65
C GLY A 91 -3.60 7.11 -4.76
N TRP A 92 -3.16 6.66 -3.58
CA TRP A 92 -4.03 6.04 -2.60
C TRP A 92 -5.09 7.01 -2.04
N ALA A 93 -4.69 8.23 -1.69
CA ALA A 93 -5.63 9.25 -1.20
C ALA A 93 -6.72 9.55 -2.23
N VAL A 94 -6.35 9.73 -3.50
CA VAL A 94 -7.30 9.95 -4.61
C VAL A 94 -8.20 8.72 -4.82
N GLY A 95 -7.62 7.51 -4.77
CA GLY A 95 -8.37 6.25 -4.89
C GLY A 95 -9.42 6.07 -3.80
N MET A 96 -9.08 6.39 -2.55
CA MET A 96 -10.01 6.32 -1.41
C MET A 96 -11.15 7.32 -1.55
N VAL A 97 -10.85 8.57 -1.95
CA VAL A 97 -11.88 9.59 -2.19
C VAL A 97 -12.84 9.16 -3.29
N ALA A 98 -12.32 8.60 -4.40
CA ALA A 98 -13.14 8.09 -5.49
C ALA A 98 -14.05 6.93 -5.07
N LEU A 99 -13.58 6.03 -4.20
CA LEU A 99 -14.40 4.95 -3.64
C LEU A 99 -15.52 5.47 -2.73
N ILE A 100 -15.22 6.46 -1.89
CA ILE A 100 -16.19 7.07 -0.96
C ILE A 100 -17.31 7.78 -1.72
N VAL A 101 -16.96 8.55 -2.76
CA VAL A 101 -17.92 9.34 -3.54
C VAL A 101 -18.83 8.45 -4.40
N HIS A 102 -18.31 7.35 -4.99
CA HIS A 102 -19.09 6.56 -5.95
C HIS A 102 -19.86 5.37 -5.37
N ARG A 103 -19.44 4.77 -4.23
CA ARG A 103 -20.08 3.56 -3.67
C ARG A 103 -20.11 3.58 -2.13
N PRO A 104 -20.82 4.53 -1.48
CA PRO A 104 -20.85 4.68 -0.02
C PRO A 104 -21.44 3.46 0.71
N ARG A 105 -22.39 2.74 0.09
CA ARG A 105 -23.05 1.57 0.69
C ARG A 105 -22.14 0.34 0.85
N PHE A 106 -21.10 0.21 0.04
CA PHE A 106 -20.22 -0.98 0.06
C PHE A 106 -19.00 -0.79 0.96
N LEU A 107 -18.52 0.45 1.10
CA LEU A 107 -17.50 0.82 2.09
C LEU A 107 -17.97 0.56 3.53
N PHE A 108 -19.26 0.70 3.81
CA PHE A 108 -19.85 0.34 5.10
C PHE A 108 -19.71 -1.16 5.40
N THR A 109 -19.91 -2.02 4.40
CA THR A 109 -19.75 -3.47 4.51
C THR A 109 -18.29 -3.88 4.65
N VAL A 110 -17.38 -3.22 3.92
CA VAL A 110 -15.93 -3.46 4.01
C VAL A 110 -15.40 -2.96 5.36
N ALA A 111 -15.83 -1.79 5.85
CA ALA A 111 -15.50 -1.30 7.19
C ALA A 111 -16.05 -2.20 8.31
N LEU A 112 -17.23 -2.79 8.12
CA LEU A 112 -17.75 -3.85 9.00
C LEU A 112 -16.88 -5.11 8.93
N ALA A 113 -16.44 -5.53 7.75
CA ALA A 113 -15.65 -6.74 7.54
C ALA A 113 -14.20 -6.61 8.05
N PHE A 114 -13.63 -5.39 8.02
CA PHE A 114 -12.31 -5.08 8.58
C PHE A 114 -12.34 -4.76 10.09
N GLY A 115 -13.48 -4.90 10.76
CA GLY A 115 -13.51 -4.97 12.22
C GLY A 115 -13.48 -3.63 12.95
N ILE A 116 -14.31 -2.67 12.55
CA ILE A 116 -14.90 -1.75 13.56
C ILE A 116 -16.16 -2.41 14.13
N GLN A 117 -16.06 -3.67 14.55
CA GLN A 117 -16.83 -4.14 15.70
C GLN A 117 -16.03 -3.69 16.91
N GLY A 118 -16.22 -2.42 17.28
CA GLY A 118 -15.85 -1.95 18.61
C GLY A 118 -16.50 -2.89 19.61
N SER A 119 -15.68 -3.73 20.21
CA SER A 119 -15.95 -4.36 21.48
C SER A 119 -16.28 -3.25 22.46
N HIS A 120 -17.56 -3.01 22.74
CA HIS A 120 -18.00 -2.44 24.01
C HIS A 120 -19.51 -2.66 24.16
N LEU A 121 -19.83 -3.47 25.18
CA LEU A 121 -21.07 -3.58 25.97
C LEU A 121 -22.37 -3.02 25.38
#